data_AF-A0A0G1JPK2-F1
#
_entry.id   AF-A0A0G1JPK2-F1
#
_cell.length_a   1.000
_cell.length_b   1.000
_cell.length_c   1.000
_cell.angle_alpha   90.00
_cell.angle_beta   90.00
_cell.angle_gamma   90.00
#
_symmetry.space_group_name_H-M   'P 1'
#
loop_
_entity.id
_entity.type
_entity.pdbx_description
1 polymer ?
#
loop_
_entity_poly.entity_id
_entity_poly.type
_entity_poly.pdbx_seq_one_letter_code
_entity_poly.pdbx_strand_id
1 'polypeptide(L)'
;MNEQLRIQDILTALNISATSQQTLREYPPITCIANGESELHEEGHVARVVLDADIVCRALEAQDIAVNRHAVLSAIRIHDSHRRKDHEVEQCHGQYAAEHAREVGTFDNDKDAELILQLAQWHSVDDHDICQALGVDELPLELQILKDADALDRVRDHYHESKGKGLDPDFLRLEESHTLIPLAQALCERYYADNHDNPLEAIISIGSEMGIII
;
A
#
# COMPACT_ATOMS: atom_id res chain seq x y z
N MET A 1 -7.47 6.44 -27.88
CA MET A 1 -8.03 7.10 -26.69
C MET A 1 -6.85 7.43 -25.79
N ASN A 2 -6.68 8.68 -25.36
CA ASN A 2 -5.53 9.11 -24.55
C ASN A 2 -5.51 8.31 -23.24
N GLU A 3 -4.35 7.83 -22.80
CA GLU A 3 -4.17 7.13 -21.53
C GLU A 3 -4.60 8.00 -20.33
N GLN A 4 -4.33 9.30 -20.41
CA GLN A 4 -4.77 10.29 -19.40
C GLN A 4 -6.30 10.40 -19.32
N LEU A 5 -7.00 10.22 -20.44
CA LEU A 5 -8.47 10.17 -20.45
C LEU A 5 -8.97 8.93 -19.69
N ARG A 6 -8.29 7.78 -19.80
CA ARG A 6 -8.66 6.55 -19.08
C ARG A 6 -8.43 6.64 -17.57
N ILE A 7 -7.37 7.33 -17.14
CA ILE A 7 -7.06 7.50 -15.73
C ILE A 7 -8.08 8.42 -15.06
N GLN A 8 -8.48 9.51 -15.74
CA GLN A 8 -9.53 10.38 -15.23
C GLN A 8 -10.88 9.66 -15.15
N ASP A 9 -11.16 8.72 -16.06
CA ASP A 9 -12.36 7.88 -16.00
C ASP A 9 -12.37 7.02 -14.73
N ILE A 10 -11.22 6.51 -14.27
CA ILE A 10 -11.08 5.72 -13.02
C ILE A 10 -11.40 6.59 -11.80
N LEU A 11 -10.76 7.75 -11.66
CA LEU A 11 -11.03 8.66 -10.53
C LEU A 11 -12.49 9.13 -10.50
N THR A 12 -13.07 9.34 -11.70
CA THR A 12 -14.48 9.70 -11.85
C THR A 12 -15.39 8.54 -11.44
N ALA A 13 -15.07 7.30 -11.83
CA ALA A 13 -15.82 6.11 -11.43
C ALA A 13 -15.80 5.90 -9.92
N LEU A 14 -14.69 6.24 -9.27
CA LEU A 14 -14.53 6.20 -7.81
C LEU A 14 -15.06 7.45 -7.10
N ASN A 15 -15.58 8.44 -7.83
CA ASN A 15 -16.12 9.70 -7.29
C ASN A 15 -15.11 10.48 -6.42
N ILE A 16 -13.84 10.51 -6.83
CA ILE A 16 -12.75 11.18 -6.11
C ILE A 16 -11.93 12.09 -7.02
N SER A 17 -11.19 13.02 -6.41
CA SER A 17 -10.18 13.85 -7.08
C SER A 17 -8.78 13.25 -6.99
N ALA A 18 -7.80 13.87 -7.63
CA ALA A 18 -6.38 13.55 -7.43
C ALA A 18 -5.97 13.62 -5.93
N THR A 19 -5.01 12.79 -5.55
CA THR A 19 -4.37 12.75 -4.23
C THR A 19 -3.41 13.93 -4.07
N SER A 20 -3.31 14.49 -2.87
CA SER A 20 -2.32 15.54 -2.60
C SER A 20 -0.92 14.92 -2.50
N GLN A 21 0.08 15.53 -3.13
CA GLN A 21 1.49 15.15 -2.91
C GLN A 21 1.88 15.26 -1.42
N GLN A 22 1.18 16.09 -0.64
CA GLN A 22 1.37 16.21 0.79
C GLN A 22 1.03 14.91 1.52
N THR A 23 0.04 14.14 1.06
CA THR A 23 -0.30 12.83 1.64
C THR A 23 0.91 11.90 1.60
N LEU A 24 1.57 11.77 0.44
CA LEU A 24 2.74 10.91 0.31
C LEU A 24 3.91 11.37 1.18
N ARG A 25 4.05 12.69 1.39
CA ARG A 25 5.10 13.27 2.24
C ARG A 25 4.81 13.16 3.74
N GLU A 26 3.54 13.08 4.14
CA GLU A 26 3.14 12.90 5.55
C GLU A 26 3.31 11.46 6.03
N TYR A 27 3.26 10.51 5.10
CA TYR A 27 3.43 9.10 5.38
C TYR A 27 4.69 8.53 4.69
N PRO A 28 5.89 9.08 4.97
CA PRO A 28 7.10 8.58 4.35
C PRO A 28 7.38 7.16 4.85
N PRO A 29 7.96 6.28 4.01
CA PRO A 29 8.35 4.96 4.44
C PRO A 29 9.25 5.03 5.67
N ILE A 30 8.98 4.14 6.63
CA ILE A 30 9.92 3.84 7.70
C ILE A 30 10.63 2.55 7.27
N THR A 31 11.62 2.71 6.40
CA THR A 31 12.53 1.61 6.08
C THR A 31 13.46 1.41 7.26
N CYS A 32 13.05 0.54 8.19
CA CYS A 32 14.06 -0.22 8.91
C CYS A 32 14.48 -1.33 7.94
N ILE A 33 15.77 -1.58 7.80
CA ILE A 33 16.20 -2.81 7.16
C ILE A 33 17.14 -3.48 8.13
N ALA A 34 16.67 -4.56 8.75
CA ALA A 34 17.46 -5.26 9.74
C ALA A 34 18.76 -5.86 9.15
N ASN A 35 18.87 -6.02 7.82
CA ASN A 35 19.97 -6.75 7.16
C ASN A 35 20.61 -6.10 5.90
N GLY A 36 20.32 -4.84 5.53
CA GLY A 36 20.85 -4.17 4.32
C GLY A 36 19.84 -4.03 3.17
N GLU A 37 20.23 -3.43 2.03
CA GLU A 37 19.35 -3.03 0.90
C GLU A 37 18.33 -4.12 0.47
N SER A 38 17.03 -3.79 0.46
CA SER A 38 15.95 -4.61 -0.13
C SER A 38 15.67 -4.13 -1.55
N GLU A 39 15.63 -5.05 -2.52
CA GLU A 39 15.39 -4.74 -3.94
C GLU A 39 13.88 -4.66 -4.28
N LEU A 40 13.01 -5.19 -3.42
CA LEU A 40 11.57 -5.35 -3.70
C LEU A 40 10.65 -4.55 -2.76
N HIS A 41 11.13 -4.19 -1.58
CA HIS A 41 10.39 -3.49 -0.52
C HIS A 41 11.07 -2.15 -0.18
N GLU A 42 11.46 -1.45 -1.25
CA GLU A 42 12.10 -0.14 -1.22
C GLU A 42 11.10 1.02 -1.04
N GLU A 43 11.62 2.24 -0.87
CA GLU A 43 10.81 3.47 -0.71
C GLU A 43 9.75 3.63 -1.82
N GLY A 44 10.05 3.21 -3.06
CA GLY A 44 9.11 3.25 -4.17
C GLY A 44 7.90 2.33 -4.00
N HIS A 45 8.09 1.13 -3.42
CA HIS A 45 7.01 0.21 -3.10
C HIS A 45 6.06 0.84 -2.07
N VAL A 46 6.60 1.28 -0.94
CA VAL A 46 5.79 1.87 0.13
C VAL A 46 5.04 3.12 -0.38
N ALA A 47 5.68 3.96 -1.19
CA ALA A 47 5.03 5.15 -1.77
C ALA A 47 3.83 4.79 -2.66
N ARG A 48 3.94 3.74 -3.49
CA ARG A 48 2.83 3.26 -4.32
C ARG A 48 1.71 2.65 -3.47
N VAL A 49 2.04 1.85 -2.45
CA VAL A 49 1.04 1.29 -1.52
C VAL A 49 0.31 2.41 -0.74
N VAL A 50 1.00 3.46 -0.30
CA VAL A 50 0.36 4.64 0.33
C VAL A 50 -0.58 5.34 -0.65
N LEU A 51 -0.17 5.51 -1.91
CA LEU A 51 -1.01 6.13 -2.94
C LEU A 51 -2.29 5.31 -3.18
N ASP A 52 -2.14 4.00 -3.43
CA ASP A 52 -3.27 3.11 -3.68
C ASP A 52 -4.22 3.05 -2.48
N ALA A 53 -3.69 2.94 -1.26
CA ALA A 53 -4.50 2.95 -0.04
C ALA A 53 -5.23 4.28 0.19
N ASP A 54 -4.60 5.44 -0.08
CA ASP A 54 -5.28 6.75 0.01
C ASP A 54 -6.44 6.85 -0.97
N ILE A 55 -6.24 6.37 -2.21
CA ILE A 55 -7.26 6.36 -3.25
C ILE A 55 -8.44 5.46 -2.83
N VAL A 56 -8.18 4.24 -2.34
CA VAL A 56 -9.23 3.32 -1.84
C VAL A 56 -9.97 3.93 -0.65
N CYS A 57 -9.25 4.46 0.35
CA CYS A 57 -9.88 5.10 1.51
C CYS A 57 -10.83 6.22 1.07
N ARG A 58 -10.39 7.08 0.15
CA ARG A 58 -11.19 8.22 -0.32
C ARG A 58 -12.39 7.77 -1.17
N ALA A 59 -12.25 6.69 -1.93
CA ALA A 59 -13.36 6.10 -2.68
C ALA A 59 -14.45 5.53 -1.75
N LEU A 60 -14.05 4.89 -0.65
CA LEU A 60 -14.97 4.43 0.40
C LEU A 60 -15.61 5.61 1.15
N GLU A 61 -14.82 6.63 1.52
CA GLU A 61 -15.33 7.86 2.15
C GLU A 61 -16.34 8.59 1.25
N ALA A 62 -16.14 8.59 -0.07
CA ALA A 62 -17.07 9.16 -1.05
C ALA A 62 -18.41 8.39 -1.14
N GLN A 63 -18.47 7.19 -0.57
CA GLN A 63 -19.66 6.36 -0.41
C GLN A 63 -20.24 6.41 1.02
N ASP A 64 -19.82 7.38 1.83
CA ASP A 64 -20.19 7.53 3.25
C ASP A 64 -19.75 6.34 4.13
N ILE A 65 -18.76 5.56 3.71
CA ILE A 65 -18.15 4.49 4.51
C ILE A 65 -17.01 5.10 5.34
N ALA A 66 -17.13 5.01 6.67
CA ALA A 66 -16.12 5.54 7.58
C ALA A 66 -14.87 4.65 7.60
N VAL A 67 -13.70 5.25 7.40
CA VAL A 67 -12.40 4.57 7.41
C VAL A 67 -11.44 5.33 8.32
N ASN A 68 -10.65 4.62 9.15
CA ASN A 68 -9.51 5.25 9.82
C ASN A 68 -8.30 5.35 8.85
N ARG A 69 -8.40 6.28 7.88
CA ARG A 69 -7.37 6.48 6.85
C ARG A 69 -5.99 6.75 7.45
N HIS A 70 -5.93 7.50 8.55
CA HIS A 70 -4.66 7.77 9.23
C HIS A 70 -3.99 6.47 9.72
N ALA A 71 -4.75 5.57 10.34
CA ALA A 71 -4.21 4.31 10.83
C ALA A 71 -3.71 3.41 9.69
N VAL A 72 -4.46 3.31 8.58
CA VAL A 72 -4.08 2.55 7.39
C VAL A 72 -2.77 3.05 6.81
N LEU A 73 -2.68 4.35 6.52
CA LEU A 73 -1.49 4.94 5.91
C LEU A 73 -0.28 4.87 6.86
N SER A 74 -0.48 5.06 8.17
CA SER A 74 0.58 4.90 9.18
C SER A 74 1.08 3.46 9.28
N ALA A 75 0.22 2.46 9.15
CA ALA A 75 0.60 1.04 9.19
C ALA A 75 1.43 0.64 7.97
N ILE A 76 1.07 1.14 6.77
CA ILE A 76 1.83 0.91 5.53
C ILE A 76 3.27 1.38 5.65
N ARG A 77 3.55 2.46 6.38
CA ARG A 77 4.92 2.97 6.55
C ARG A 77 5.87 1.96 7.18
N ILE A 78 5.36 1.02 7.96
CA ILE A 78 6.17 0.04 8.69
C ILE A 78 5.98 -1.40 8.21
N HIS A 79 4.96 -1.71 7.40
CA HIS A 79 4.49 -3.08 7.20
C HIS A 79 5.60 -4.07 6.78
N ASP A 80 6.51 -3.65 5.91
CA ASP A 80 7.66 -4.45 5.46
C ASP A 80 9.01 -4.15 6.15
N SER A 81 9.05 -3.21 7.09
CA SER A 81 10.29 -2.66 7.70
C SER A 81 11.16 -3.69 8.45
N HIS A 82 10.67 -4.90 8.71
CA HIS A 82 11.43 -5.95 9.41
C HIS A 82 11.38 -7.28 8.68
N ARG A 83 11.12 -7.24 7.37
CA ARG A 83 11.27 -8.40 6.51
C ARG A 83 12.72 -8.84 6.48
N ARG A 84 12.96 -10.12 6.75
CA ARG A 84 14.32 -10.69 6.83
C ARG A 84 14.73 -11.34 5.51
N LYS A 85 13.76 -11.65 4.65
CA LYS A 85 13.97 -12.32 3.37
C LYS A 85 13.02 -11.79 2.29
N ASP A 86 13.58 -11.23 1.21
CA ASP A 86 12.79 -10.64 0.11
C ASP A 86 12.05 -11.70 -0.73
N HIS A 87 12.63 -12.89 -0.92
CA HIS A 87 12.10 -13.91 -1.84
C HIS A 87 11.40 -15.10 -1.16
N GLU A 88 11.22 -15.07 0.16
CA GLU A 88 10.51 -16.11 0.89
C GLU A 88 9.19 -15.59 1.45
N VAL A 89 8.18 -16.46 1.50
CA VAL A 89 6.92 -16.18 2.21
C VAL A 89 7.23 -16.21 3.70
N GLU A 90 7.52 -15.05 4.28
CA GLU A 90 7.74 -14.88 5.72
C GLU A 90 6.43 -14.39 6.36
N GLN A 91 5.52 -15.28 6.72
CA GLN A 91 4.19 -14.89 7.27
C GLN A 91 4.25 -13.96 8.50
N CYS A 92 5.41 -13.87 9.17
CA CYS A 92 5.61 -13.10 10.39
C CYS A 92 6.32 -11.75 10.20
N HIS A 93 6.60 -11.29 8.98
CA HIS A 93 7.32 -10.01 8.80
C HIS A 93 6.53 -8.80 9.33
N GLY A 94 5.21 -8.77 9.14
CA GLY A 94 4.34 -7.76 9.74
C GLY A 94 4.40 -7.75 11.27
N GLN A 95 4.43 -8.94 11.89
CA GLN A 95 4.59 -9.06 13.35
C GLN A 95 5.92 -8.47 13.82
N TYR A 96 7.03 -8.77 13.14
CA TYR A 96 8.33 -8.21 13.52
C TYR A 96 8.38 -6.69 13.36
N ALA A 97 7.74 -6.15 12.32
CA ALA A 97 7.63 -4.71 12.13
C ALA A 97 6.85 -4.05 13.26
N ALA A 98 5.69 -4.61 13.63
CA ALA A 98 4.87 -4.10 14.71
C ALA A 98 5.56 -4.21 16.09
N GLU A 99 6.23 -5.33 16.37
CA GLU A 99 7.00 -5.53 17.60
C GLU A 99 8.12 -4.51 17.73
N HIS A 100 8.92 -4.32 16.68
CA HIS A 100 9.99 -3.32 16.70
C HIS A 100 9.45 -1.90 16.85
N ALA A 101 8.42 -1.54 16.09
CA ALA A 101 7.80 -0.21 16.16
C ALA A 101 7.30 0.10 17.58
N ARG A 102 6.78 -0.91 18.29
CA ARG A 102 6.38 -0.84 19.70
C ARG A 102 7.58 -0.69 20.63
N GLU A 103 8.67 -1.44 20.42
CA GLU A 103 9.88 -1.37 21.25
C GLU A 103 10.55 0.01 21.20
N VAL A 104 10.57 0.65 20.03
CA VAL A 104 11.21 1.97 19.84
C VAL A 104 10.26 3.16 20.02
N GLY A 105 9.00 2.90 20.37
CA GLY A 105 7.99 3.93 20.66
C GLY A 105 7.56 4.75 19.44
N THR A 106 7.56 4.15 18.25
CA THR A 106 7.30 4.84 16.96
C THR A 106 5.97 5.60 16.97
N PHE A 107 4.96 5.04 17.63
CA PHE A 107 3.59 5.56 17.68
C PHE A 107 3.13 5.91 19.10
N ASP A 108 4.02 6.09 20.08
CA ASP A 108 3.64 6.29 21.50
C ASP A 108 2.72 7.51 21.76
N ASN A 109 2.79 8.52 20.88
CA ASN A 109 1.95 9.72 20.96
C ASN A 109 0.80 9.71 19.96
N ASP A 110 0.60 8.60 19.24
CA ASP A 110 -0.47 8.44 18.28
C ASP A 110 -1.72 7.89 18.97
N LYS A 111 -2.87 8.52 18.74
CA LYS A 111 -4.14 8.06 19.32
C LYS A 111 -4.60 6.72 18.74
N ASP A 112 -4.12 6.38 17.54
CA ASP A 112 -4.49 5.18 16.79
C ASP A 112 -3.37 4.11 16.86
N ALA A 113 -2.38 4.27 17.75
CA ALA A 113 -1.18 3.44 17.83
C ALA A 113 -1.47 1.93 17.83
N GLU A 114 -2.42 1.48 18.64
CA GLU A 114 -2.74 0.06 18.73
C GLU A 114 -3.35 -0.47 17.42
N LEU A 115 -4.22 0.31 16.77
CA LEU A 115 -4.78 -0.06 15.47
C LEU A 115 -3.68 -0.11 14.40
N ILE A 116 -2.81 0.90 14.36
CA ILE A 116 -1.66 0.96 13.43
C ILE A 116 -0.79 -0.30 13.56
N LEU A 117 -0.42 -0.65 14.79
CA LEU A 117 0.42 -1.81 15.07
C LEU A 117 -0.29 -3.12 14.73
N GLN A 118 -1.58 -3.24 14.99
CA GLN A 118 -2.37 -4.42 14.62
C GLN A 118 -2.48 -4.59 13.11
N LEU A 119 -2.75 -3.51 12.36
CA LEU A 119 -2.81 -3.54 10.90
C LEU A 119 -1.49 -4.03 10.31
N ALA A 120 -0.37 -3.45 10.75
CA ALA A 120 0.96 -3.89 10.34
C ALA A 120 1.24 -5.34 10.76
N GLN A 121 0.84 -5.76 11.96
CA GLN A 121 1.05 -7.13 12.43
C GLN A 121 0.34 -8.18 11.54
N TRP A 122 -0.91 -7.91 11.16
CA TRP A 122 -1.75 -8.89 10.48
C TRP A 122 -1.64 -8.87 8.95
N HIS A 123 -1.03 -7.86 8.34
CA HIS A 123 -1.05 -7.73 6.88
C HIS A 123 -0.45 -8.94 6.13
N SER A 124 0.57 -9.58 6.71
CA SER A 124 1.27 -10.72 6.11
C SER A 124 0.66 -12.09 6.44
N VAL A 125 -0.37 -12.12 7.30
CA VAL A 125 -1.04 -13.35 7.75
C VAL A 125 -2.19 -13.70 6.80
N ASP A 126 -2.50 -14.98 6.63
CA ASP A 126 -3.61 -15.42 5.78
C ASP A 126 -4.98 -14.93 6.32
N ASP A 127 -5.89 -14.58 5.41
CA ASP A 127 -7.22 -14.09 5.76
C ASP A 127 -7.99 -15.07 6.64
N HIS A 128 -7.89 -16.36 6.34
CA HIS A 128 -8.56 -17.42 7.11
C HIS A 128 -8.07 -17.44 8.56
N ASP A 129 -6.76 -17.35 8.75
CA ASP A 129 -6.13 -17.39 10.07
C ASP A 129 -6.50 -16.15 10.90
N ILE A 130 -6.56 -14.97 10.27
CA ILE A 130 -7.00 -13.73 10.92
C ILE A 130 -8.48 -13.83 11.33
N CYS A 131 -9.35 -14.21 10.40
CA CYS A 131 -10.78 -14.36 10.67
C CYS A 131 -11.04 -15.37 11.79
N GLN A 132 -10.33 -16.50 11.78
CA GLN A 132 -10.41 -17.49 12.85
C GLN A 132 -9.92 -16.92 14.19
N ALA A 133 -8.81 -16.19 14.22
CA ALA A 133 -8.24 -15.62 15.43
C ALA A 133 -9.14 -14.52 16.04
N LEU A 134 -9.79 -13.72 15.19
CA LEU A 134 -10.67 -12.63 15.60
C LEU A 134 -12.13 -13.07 15.82
N GLY A 135 -12.51 -14.26 15.34
CA GLY A 135 -13.88 -14.77 15.43
C GLY A 135 -14.87 -13.98 14.57
N VAL A 136 -14.42 -13.55 13.38
CA VAL A 136 -15.19 -12.76 12.41
C VAL A 136 -15.27 -13.51 11.08
N ASP A 137 -16.29 -13.21 10.27
CA ASP A 137 -16.45 -13.82 8.95
C ASP A 137 -15.62 -13.12 7.87
N GLU A 138 -15.32 -11.84 8.07
CA GLU A 138 -14.60 -10.98 7.13
C GLU A 138 -13.55 -10.14 7.88
N LEU A 139 -12.46 -9.79 7.19
CA LEU A 139 -11.42 -8.96 7.76
C LEU A 139 -11.95 -7.57 8.14
N PRO A 140 -11.39 -6.92 9.19
CA PRO A 140 -11.64 -5.50 9.44
C PRO A 140 -11.34 -4.65 8.20
N LEU A 141 -12.17 -3.64 7.93
CA LEU A 141 -12.10 -2.84 6.70
C LEU A 141 -10.70 -2.22 6.48
N GLU A 142 -10.10 -1.62 7.50
CA GLU A 142 -8.77 -1.04 7.42
C GLU A 142 -7.69 -2.06 7.03
N LEU A 143 -7.85 -3.32 7.45
CA LEU A 143 -6.94 -4.40 7.08
C LEU A 143 -7.18 -4.86 5.65
N GLN A 144 -8.42 -4.88 5.17
CA GLN A 144 -8.73 -5.13 3.76
C GLN A 144 -8.04 -4.10 2.86
N ILE A 145 -8.17 -2.81 3.19
CA ILE A 145 -7.55 -1.70 2.43
C ILE A 145 -6.04 -1.86 2.36
N LEU A 146 -5.38 -2.10 3.50
CA LEU A 146 -3.93 -2.25 3.55
C LEU A 146 -3.48 -3.43 2.67
N LYS A 147 -4.11 -4.60 2.84
CA LYS A 147 -3.74 -5.82 2.10
C LYS A 147 -4.03 -5.70 0.61
N ASP A 148 -5.11 -5.05 0.23
CA ASP A 148 -5.44 -4.79 -1.16
C ASP A 148 -4.44 -3.83 -1.81
N ALA A 149 -4.04 -2.75 -1.12
CA ALA A 149 -3.05 -1.81 -1.62
C ALA A 149 -1.67 -2.46 -1.79
N ASP A 150 -1.23 -3.28 -0.84
CA ASP A 150 0.00 -4.06 -0.96
C ASP A 150 -0.07 -5.07 -2.13
N ALA A 151 -1.22 -5.76 -2.27
CA ALA A 151 -1.46 -6.69 -3.37
C ALA A 151 -1.47 -5.98 -4.74
N LEU A 152 -2.08 -4.80 -4.85
CA LEU A 152 -2.09 -3.98 -6.06
C LEU A 152 -0.68 -3.66 -6.55
N ASP A 153 0.25 -3.35 -5.64
CA ASP A 153 1.63 -3.03 -6.03
C ASP A 153 2.37 -4.23 -6.65
N ARG A 154 1.84 -5.45 -6.57
CA ARG A 154 2.41 -6.64 -7.22
C ARG A 154 2.31 -6.63 -8.74
N VAL A 155 1.61 -5.66 -9.34
CA VAL A 155 1.72 -5.37 -10.79
C VAL A 155 3.18 -5.08 -11.20
N ARG A 156 4.03 -4.67 -10.24
CA ARG A 156 5.47 -4.44 -10.46
C ARG A 156 6.28 -5.71 -10.74
N ASP A 157 5.80 -6.90 -10.32
CA ASP A 157 6.58 -8.14 -10.41
C ASP A 157 6.97 -8.50 -11.86
N HIS A 158 6.26 -7.96 -12.86
CA HIS A 158 6.60 -8.13 -14.27
C HIS A 158 7.88 -7.40 -14.71
N TYR A 159 8.35 -6.43 -13.91
CA TYR A 159 9.52 -5.59 -14.19
C TYR A 159 10.77 -6.03 -13.42
N HIS A 160 10.64 -6.97 -12.49
CA HIS A 160 11.75 -7.52 -11.72
C HIS A 160 12.19 -8.88 -12.29
N GLU A 161 13.51 -9.17 -12.25
CA GLU A 161 14.02 -10.49 -12.65
C GLU A 161 13.53 -11.61 -11.70
N SER A 162 13.17 -11.24 -10.47
CA SER A 162 12.52 -12.13 -9.50
C SER A 162 11.10 -12.42 -9.97
N LYS A 163 10.84 -13.68 -10.37
CA LYS A 163 9.58 -14.15 -10.94
C LYS A 163 8.48 -14.26 -9.87
N GLY A 164 8.09 -13.14 -9.28
CA GLY A 164 6.84 -13.02 -8.57
C GLY A 164 5.68 -13.47 -9.48
N LYS A 165 4.59 -13.96 -8.89
CA LYS A 165 3.43 -14.41 -9.68
C LYS A 165 2.65 -13.24 -10.30
N GLY A 166 3.03 -11.98 -10.03
CA GLY A 166 2.25 -10.81 -10.38
C GLY A 166 1.08 -10.61 -9.42
N LEU A 167 0.32 -9.55 -9.67
CA LEU A 167 -1.01 -9.36 -9.08
C LEU A 167 -1.92 -10.53 -9.51
N ASP A 168 -2.54 -11.16 -8.52
CA ASP A 168 -3.67 -12.07 -8.71
C ASP A 168 -4.92 -11.34 -8.16
N PRO A 169 -5.85 -10.92 -9.03
CA PRO A 169 -7.03 -10.14 -8.63
C PRO A 169 -7.91 -10.82 -7.57
N ASP A 170 -7.85 -12.15 -7.45
CA ASP A 170 -8.63 -12.88 -6.45
C ASP A 170 -8.15 -12.58 -5.00
N PHE A 171 -6.98 -11.95 -4.82
CA PHE A 171 -6.53 -11.43 -3.53
C PHE A 171 -7.06 -10.04 -3.19
N LEU A 172 -7.74 -9.35 -4.10
CA LEU A 172 -8.35 -8.05 -3.83
C LEU A 172 -9.76 -8.25 -3.27
N ARG A 173 -10.02 -7.64 -2.13
CA ARG A 173 -11.24 -7.81 -1.32
C ARG A 173 -12.30 -6.77 -1.66
N LEU A 174 -11.87 -5.57 -2.04
CA LEU A 174 -12.73 -4.41 -2.26
C LEU A 174 -12.92 -4.12 -3.76
N GLU A 175 -14.14 -3.78 -4.16
CA GLU A 175 -14.48 -3.41 -5.54
C GLU A 175 -13.71 -2.15 -6.00
N GLU A 176 -13.43 -1.23 -5.08
CA GLU A 176 -12.61 -0.06 -5.31
C GLU A 176 -11.18 -0.45 -5.71
N SER A 177 -10.60 -1.44 -5.02
CA SER A 177 -9.26 -1.97 -5.33
C SER A 177 -9.22 -2.62 -6.72
N HIS A 178 -10.24 -3.40 -7.08
CA HIS A 178 -10.36 -3.97 -8.44
C HIS A 178 -10.39 -2.88 -9.51
N THR A 179 -11.08 -1.77 -9.24
CA THR A 179 -11.17 -0.63 -10.15
C THR A 179 -9.82 0.06 -10.37
N LEU A 180 -8.89 -0.05 -9.41
CA LEU A 180 -7.56 0.57 -9.49
C LEU A 180 -6.51 -0.21 -10.27
N ILE A 181 -6.73 -1.48 -10.60
CA ILE A 181 -5.76 -2.32 -11.31
C ILE A 181 -5.14 -1.62 -12.53
N PRO A 182 -5.91 -1.01 -13.46
CA PRO A 182 -5.33 -0.37 -14.64
C PRO A 182 -4.49 0.87 -14.31
N LEU A 183 -4.83 1.59 -13.22
CA LEU A 183 -4.08 2.75 -12.75
C LEU A 183 -2.74 2.32 -12.15
N ALA A 184 -2.75 1.31 -11.27
CA ALA A 184 -1.54 0.74 -10.68
C ALA A 184 -0.57 0.23 -11.75
N GLN A 185 -1.10 -0.45 -12.78
CA GLN A 185 -0.32 -0.91 -13.93
C GLN A 185 0.35 0.25 -14.68
N ALA A 186 -0.41 1.30 -15.03
CA ALA A 186 0.10 2.45 -15.77
C ALA A 186 1.17 3.23 -14.96
N LEU A 187 0.97 3.37 -13.65
CA LEU A 187 1.95 4.00 -12.76
C LEU A 187 3.24 3.18 -12.71
N CYS A 188 3.15 1.87 -12.53
CA CYS A 188 4.32 0.98 -12.53
C CYS A 188 5.05 0.96 -13.88
N GLU A 189 4.33 0.90 -15.00
CA GLU A 189 4.95 0.92 -16.33
C GLU A 189 5.81 2.17 -16.53
N ARG A 190 5.30 3.34 -16.12
CA ARG A 190 6.05 4.61 -16.20
C ARG A 190 7.17 4.70 -15.19
N TYR A 191 6.96 4.19 -13.97
CA TYR A 191 8.00 4.16 -12.95
C TYR A 191 9.18 3.30 -13.39
N TYR A 192 8.95 2.09 -13.90
CA TYR A 192 10.02 1.19 -14.33
C TYR A 192 10.56 1.48 -15.75
N ALA A 193 10.06 2.51 -16.44
CA ALA A 193 10.61 2.95 -17.73
C ALA A 193 11.99 3.63 -17.60
N ASP A 194 12.29 4.17 -16.42
CA ASP A 194 13.52 4.88 -16.11
C ASP A 194 14.09 4.44 -14.75
N ASN A 195 15.35 4.76 -14.47
CA ASN A 195 15.95 4.60 -13.15
C ASN A 195 15.77 5.89 -12.32
N HIS A 196 15.41 5.75 -11.05
CA HIS A 196 15.10 6.88 -10.17
C HIS A 196 16.02 6.91 -8.96
N ASP A 197 16.77 8.01 -8.80
CA ASP A 197 17.60 8.25 -7.60
C ASP A 197 16.76 8.61 -6.36
N ASN A 198 15.53 9.07 -6.58
CA ASN A 198 14.56 9.40 -5.53
C ASN A 198 13.19 8.78 -5.87
N PRO A 199 12.91 7.57 -5.37
CA PRO A 199 11.67 6.85 -5.67
C PRO A 199 10.40 7.63 -5.35
N LEU A 200 10.34 8.32 -4.21
CA LEU A 200 9.17 9.09 -3.79
C LEU A 200 8.89 10.25 -4.76
N GLU A 201 9.91 11.05 -5.09
CA GLU A 201 9.73 12.19 -6.01
C GLU A 201 9.43 11.71 -7.44
N ALA A 202 9.94 10.54 -7.85
CA ALA A 202 9.54 9.92 -9.12
C ALA A 202 8.05 9.57 -9.15
N ILE A 203 7.52 8.93 -8.09
CA ILE A 203 6.09 8.62 -7.97
C ILE A 203 5.25 9.91 -7.98
N ILE A 204 5.66 10.95 -7.25
CA ILE A 204 4.97 12.25 -7.25
C ILE A 204 4.97 12.86 -8.66
N SER A 205 6.10 12.86 -9.36
CA SER A 205 6.22 13.43 -10.71
C SER A 205 5.34 12.67 -11.70
N ILE A 206 5.47 11.35 -11.76
CA ILE A 206 4.71 10.50 -12.67
C ILE A 206 3.21 10.60 -12.38
N GLY A 207 2.81 10.54 -11.11
CA GLY A 207 1.42 10.68 -10.72
C GLY A 207 0.84 12.06 -11.04
N SER A 208 1.66 13.12 -10.97
CA SER A 208 1.26 14.47 -11.38
C SER A 208 1.01 14.56 -12.89
N GLU A 209 1.89 13.97 -13.70
CA GLU A 209 1.72 13.88 -15.16
C GLU A 209 0.47 13.07 -15.56
N MET A 210 0.17 12.02 -14.79
CA MET A 210 -1.02 11.19 -14.94
C MET A 210 -2.31 11.88 -14.46
N GLY A 211 -2.19 12.98 -13.70
CA GLY A 211 -3.34 13.68 -13.11
C GLY A 211 -3.94 12.98 -11.87
N ILE A 212 -3.20 12.05 -11.26
CA ILE A 212 -3.61 11.35 -10.04
C ILE A 212 -3.02 11.97 -8.77
N ILE A 213 -2.01 12.84 -8.91
CA ILE A 213 -1.41 13.63 -7.83
C ILE A 213 -1.48 15.13 -8.16
N ILE A 214 -1.73 15.97 -7.14
CA ILE A 214 -1.69 17.45 -7.20
C ILE A 214 -0.86 18.07 -6.07
#